data_AF-A0A2N2YJ88-F1
#
_entry.id   AF-A0A2N2YJ88-F1
#
_cell.length_a   1.000
_cell.length_b   1.000
_cell.length_c   1.000
_cell.angle_alpha   90.00
_cell.angle_beta   90.00
_cell.angle_gamma   90.00
#
_symmetry.space_group_name_H-M   'P 1'
#
loop_
_entity.id
_entity.type
_entity.pdbx_description
1 polymer ?
#
loop_
_entity_poly.entity_id
_entity_poly.type
_entity_poly.pdbx_seq_one_letter_code
_entity_poly.pdbx_strand_id
1 'polypeptide(L)'
;MKNKKIVFIFLLGVLGLCFSCEKDHLTGKFLLTDEMKAQNPYQGGETLFFLRNNEDTIVVFAKDRVNKVHEVLEGINTKNYFLLEEENIFLNIDTILHDTSYLHLKMMPDRKGKTTFSIDLFQGNLRTDFSFKLLLSTTTTPCIDSLFVMNRWVKDVFTQEHEILDSRAYKLYYSTEFGIVRLDFGDGSYWELEKIDWADEN
;
A
#
# COMPACT_ATOMS: atom_id res chain seq x y z
N MET A 1 -12.86 -69.05 3.42
CA MET A 1 -11.76 -68.05 3.36
C MET A 1 -11.79 -67.14 2.12
N LYS A 2 -12.34 -67.55 0.96
CA LYS A 2 -12.41 -66.72 -0.26
C LYS A 2 -13.25 -65.43 -0.11
N ASN A 3 -14.33 -65.45 0.67
CA ASN A 3 -15.24 -64.29 0.79
C ASN A 3 -14.67 -63.13 1.64
N LYS A 4 -13.72 -63.39 2.54
CA LYS A 4 -13.11 -62.33 3.38
C LYS A 4 -12.18 -61.40 2.58
N LYS A 5 -11.56 -61.91 1.50
CA LYS A 5 -10.70 -61.10 0.62
C LYS A 5 -11.50 -60.10 -0.23
N ILE A 6 -12.70 -60.49 -0.65
CA ILE A 6 -13.59 -59.63 -1.45
C ILE A 6 -14.12 -58.47 -0.59
N VAL A 7 -14.53 -58.75 0.65
CA VAL A 7 -14.98 -57.72 1.60
C VAL A 7 -13.86 -56.72 1.91
N PHE A 8 -12.62 -57.18 2.05
CA PHE A 8 -11.48 -56.29 2.33
C PHE A 8 -11.16 -55.34 1.16
N ILE A 9 -11.25 -55.84 -0.08
CA ILE A 9 -11.06 -55.01 -1.29
C ILE A 9 -12.20 -53.99 -1.44
N PHE A 10 -13.43 -54.38 -1.12
CA PHE A 10 -14.57 -53.47 -1.14
C PHE A 10 -14.45 -52.38 -0.07
N LEU A 11 -13.97 -52.72 1.13
CA LEU A 11 -13.70 -51.74 2.20
C LEU A 11 -12.59 -50.76 1.82
N LEU A 12 -11.50 -51.24 1.18
CA LEU A 12 -10.43 -50.37 0.68
C LEU A 12 -10.91 -49.44 -0.45
N GLY A 13 -11.77 -49.93 -1.34
CA GLY A 13 -12.37 -49.13 -2.41
C GLY A 13 -13.29 -48.03 -1.89
N VAL A 14 -14.05 -48.31 -0.83
CA VAL A 14 -14.91 -47.32 -0.16
C VAL A 14 -14.08 -46.31 0.65
N LEU A 15 -13.01 -46.74 1.33
CA LEU A 15 -12.06 -45.85 2.00
C LEU A 15 -11.35 -44.91 1.02
N GLY A 16 -11.04 -45.37 -0.20
CA GLY A 16 -10.47 -44.53 -1.26
C GLY A 16 -11.42 -43.45 -1.79
N LEU A 17 -12.74 -43.66 -1.71
CA LEU A 17 -13.76 -42.65 -2.07
C LEU A 17 -14.00 -41.61 -0.97
N CYS A 18 -13.68 -41.93 0.29
CA CYS A 18 -13.78 -40.98 1.41
C CYS A 18 -12.64 -39.96 1.45
N PHE A 19 -11.53 -40.19 0.73
CA PHE A 19 -10.49 -39.19 0.46
C PHE A 19 -10.78 -38.43 -0.85
N SER A 20 -12.06 -38.22 -1.15
CA SER A 20 -12.49 -37.30 -2.20
C SER A 20 -11.79 -35.97 -1.97
N CYS A 21 -11.10 -35.52 -3.01
CA CYS A 21 -10.37 -34.28 -3.13
C CYS A 21 -11.29 -33.10 -2.76
N GLU A 22 -11.39 -32.76 -1.46
CA GLU A 22 -12.04 -31.54 -1.01
C GLU A 22 -11.22 -30.37 -1.54
N LYS A 23 -11.73 -29.76 -2.61
CA LYS A 23 -11.16 -28.57 -3.25
C LYS A 23 -11.17 -27.40 -2.27
N ASP A 24 -10.14 -26.59 -2.35
CA ASP A 24 -10.09 -25.32 -1.63
C ASP A 24 -11.30 -24.46 -1.98
N HIS A 25 -11.85 -23.77 -0.99
CA HIS A 25 -13.10 -23.04 -1.13
C HIS A 25 -12.87 -21.52 -0.99
N LEU A 26 -13.25 -20.77 -2.02
CA LEU A 26 -13.18 -19.32 -2.01
C LEU A 26 -14.29 -18.74 -1.11
N THR A 27 -13.91 -18.13 0.01
CA THR A 27 -14.85 -17.50 0.96
C THR A 27 -15.20 -16.07 0.56
N GLY A 28 -14.27 -15.35 -0.07
CA GLY A 28 -14.52 -13.98 -0.51
C GLY A 28 -13.43 -13.44 -1.43
N LYS A 29 -13.81 -12.48 -2.26
CA LYS A 29 -12.93 -11.82 -3.21
C LYS A 29 -13.01 -10.31 -3.00
N PHE A 30 -11.94 -9.72 -2.51
CA PHE A 30 -11.85 -8.30 -2.19
C PHE A 30 -10.77 -7.68 -3.10
N LEU A 31 -11.24 -7.08 -4.18
CA LEU A 31 -10.42 -6.42 -5.19
C LEU A 31 -10.45 -4.90 -5.01
N LEU A 32 -9.40 -4.25 -5.47
CA LEU A 32 -9.30 -2.80 -5.55
C LEU A 32 -10.06 -2.32 -6.79
N THR A 33 -10.94 -1.32 -6.62
CA THR A 33 -11.61 -0.69 -7.76
C THR A 33 -10.67 0.27 -8.49
N ASP A 34 -10.96 0.59 -9.75
CA ASP A 34 -10.20 1.59 -10.49
C ASP A 34 -10.25 2.95 -9.81
N GLU A 35 -11.38 3.30 -9.18
CA GLU A 35 -11.54 4.51 -8.38
C GLU A 35 -10.59 4.54 -7.17
N MET A 36 -10.40 3.41 -6.47
CA MET A 36 -9.43 3.30 -5.38
C MET A 36 -7.99 3.49 -5.90
N LYS A 37 -7.65 2.80 -6.99
CA LYS A 37 -6.30 2.85 -7.58
C LYS A 37 -5.97 4.25 -8.12
N ALA A 38 -6.94 4.95 -8.68
CA ALA A 38 -6.78 6.31 -9.18
C ALA A 38 -6.39 7.32 -8.08
N GLN A 39 -6.58 6.99 -6.80
CA GLN A 39 -6.16 7.86 -5.68
C GLN A 39 -4.66 7.79 -5.40
N ASN A 40 -3.92 6.88 -6.03
CA ASN A 40 -2.46 6.89 -6.09
C ASN A 40 -2.00 7.31 -7.48
N PRO A 41 -1.46 8.54 -7.67
CA PRO A 41 -1.14 9.05 -8.99
C PRO A 41 0.13 8.42 -9.57
N TYR A 42 1.00 7.83 -8.75
CA TYR A 42 2.24 7.25 -9.22
C TYR A 42 2.00 5.95 -10.01
N GLN A 43 2.60 5.85 -11.19
CA GLN A 43 2.57 4.69 -12.08
C GLN A 43 3.87 3.88 -12.03
N GLY A 44 4.95 4.50 -11.57
CA GLY A 44 6.30 3.96 -11.56
C GLY A 44 7.14 4.49 -12.71
N GLY A 45 8.41 4.76 -12.42
CA GLY A 45 9.35 5.41 -13.35
C GLY A 45 9.43 6.94 -13.18
N GLU A 46 8.54 7.56 -12.42
CA GLU A 46 8.60 8.99 -12.13
C GLU A 46 9.79 9.35 -11.25
N THR A 47 10.27 10.59 -11.41
CA THR A 47 11.23 11.21 -10.49
C THR A 47 10.59 12.42 -9.81
N LEU A 48 10.61 12.44 -8.49
CA LEU A 48 10.05 13.50 -7.66
C LEU A 48 11.21 14.30 -7.05
N PHE A 49 11.05 15.62 -7.00
CA PHE A 49 12.01 16.54 -6.42
C PHE A 49 11.34 17.24 -5.25
N PHE A 50 11.91 17.08 -4.05
CA PHE A 50 11.45 17.73 -2.84
C PHE A 50 12.49 18.74 -2.35
N LEU A 51 12.07 19.94 -1.98
CA LEU A 51 12.90 20.89 -1.26
C LEU A 51 12.89 20.54 0.23
N ARG A 52 14.08 20.39 0.80
CA ARG A 52 14.30 20.30 2.24
C ARG A 52 14.56 21.72 2.76
N ASN A 53 13.68 22.22 3.62
CA ASN A 53 13.82 23.53 4.25
C ASN A 53 14.04 24.71 3.27
N ASN A 54 13.57 24.62 2.02
CA ASN A 54 13.82 25.57 0.92
C ASN A 54 15.28 25.68 0.42
N GLU A 55 16.15 24.71 0.74
CA GLU A 55 17.58 24.80 0.38
C GLU A 55 18.03 23.60 -0.44
N ASP A 56 17.98 22.40 0.14
CA ASP A 56 18.51 21.19 -0.48
C ASP A 56 17.43 20.43 -1.26
N THR A 57 17.74 19.98 -2.48
CA THR A 57 16.84 19.11 -3.23
C THR A 57 17.07 17.64 -2.86
N ILE A 58 16.00 16.96 -2.47
CA ILE A 58 15.92 15.52 -2.27
C ILE A 58 15.26 14.92 -3.51
N VAL A 59 15.97 14.01 -4.15
CA VAL A 59 15.46 13.28 -5.32
C VAL A 59 14.86 11.96 -4.86
N VAL A 60 13.66 11.67 -5.34
CA VAL A 60 12.94 10.43 -5.01
C VAL A 60 12.50 9.76 -6.31
N PHE A 61 12.84 8.49 -6.48
CA PHE A 61 12.53 7.71 -7.67
C PHE A 61 11.41 6.71 -7.40
N ALA A 62 10.31 6.84 -8.14
CA ALA A 62 9.24 5.86 -8.11
C ALA A 62 9.68 4.59 -8.86
N LYS A 63 9.71 3.46 -8.16
CA LYS A 63 9.88 2.14 -8.79
C LYS A 63 8.57 1.67 -9.43
N ASP A 64 8.57 0.45 -9.92
CA ASP A 64 7.38 -0.20 -10.47
C ASP A 64 6.21 -0.21 -9.48
N ARG A 65 5.04 0.22 -9.97
CA ARG A 65 3.75 -0.04 -9.35
C ARG A 65 3.39 -1.51 -9.55
N VAL A 66 3.28 -2.24 -8.45
CA VAL A 66 3.04 -3.69 -8.47
C VAL A 66 1.67 -3.99 -7.91
N ASN A 67 0.84 -4.62 -8.72
CA ASN A 67 -0.48 -5.11 -8.32
C ASN A 67 -0.50 -6.65 -8.28
N LYS A 68 -0.91 -7.22 -7.14
CA LYS A 68 -0.92 -8.67 -6.92
C LYS A 68 -2.20 -9.09 -6.22
N VAL A 69 -2.71 -10.27 -6.56
CA VAL A 69 -3.80 -10.91 -5.83
C VAL A 69 -3.22 -12.03 -4.99
N HIS A 70 -3.49 -12.00 -3.69
CA HIS A 70 -3.01 -12.94 -2.70
C HIS A 70 -4.12 -13.88 -2.26
N GLU A 71 -3.82 -15.17 -2.16
CA GLU A 71 -4.64 -16.14 -1.45
C GLU A 71 -4.28 -16.11 0.04
N VAL A 72 -5.26 -15.82 0.88
CA VAL A 72 -5.09 -15.70 2.33
C VAL A 72 -6.03 -16.65 3.04
N LEU A 73 -5.49 -17.63 3.76
CA LEU A 73 -6.26 -18.61 4.52
C LEU A 73 -7.11 -17.93 5.60
N GLU A 74 -8.35 -18.40 5.75
CA GLU A 74 -9.29 -17.89 6.76
C GLU A 74 -8.80 -18.16 8.19
N GLY A 75 -8.09 -19.26 8.42
CA GLY A 75 -7.54 -19.65 9.72
C GLY A 75 -6.48 -20.75 9.62
N ILE A 76 -6.02 -21.23 10.77
CA ILE A 76 -5.10 -22.38 10.87
C ILE A 76 -5.93 -23.66 10.61
N ASN A 77 -5.47 -24.53 9.72
CA ASN A 77 -6.10 -25.80 9.35
C ASN A 77 -7.46 -25.71 8.62
N THR A 78 -7.72 -24.61 7.90
CA THR A 78 -8.84 -24.53 6.96
C THR A 78 -8.35 -24.49 5.52
N LYS A 79 -9.18 -25.00 4.61
CA LYS A 79 -9.02 -24.88 3.15
C LYS A 79 -9.78 -23.69 2.56
N ASN A 80 -10.48 -22.94 3.43
CA ASN A 80 -11.15 -21.71 3.06
C ASN A 80 -10.13 -20.58 2.94
N TYR A 81 -10.24 -19.79 1.88
CA TYR A 81 -9.36 -18.67 1.64
C TYR A 81 -10.10 -17.46 1.09
N PHE A 82 -9.47 -16.29 1.25
CA PHE A 82 -9.86 -15.04 0.62
C PHE A 82 -8.89 -14.72 -0.51
N LEU A 83 -9.39 -14.09 -1.56
CA LEU A 83 -8.56 -13.38 -2.53
C LEU A 83 -8.52 -11.91 -2.17
N LEU A 84 -7.34 -11.39 -1.84
CA LEU A 84 -7.10 -9.99 -1.52
C LEU A 84 -6.19 -9.38 -2.57
N GLU A 85 -6.64 -8.33 -3.24
CA GLU A 85 -5.78 -7.55 -4.13
C GLU A 85 -4.97 -6.53 -3.34
N GLU A 86 -3.68 -6.47 -3.62
CA GLU A 86 -2.74 -5.57 -3.00
C GLU A 86 -1.99 -4.81 -4.10
N GLU A 87 -1.99 -3.49 -3.98
CA GLU A 87 -1.21 -2.61 -4.83
C GLU A 87 -0.12 -1.93 -4.01
N ASN A 88 1.11 -1.95 -4.51
CA ASN A 88 2.26 -1.35 -3.86
C ASN A 88 3.09 -0.52 -4.83
N ILE A 89 3.70 0.54 -4.33
CA ILE A 89 4.81 1.22 -5.01
C ILE A 89 5.85 1.65 -3.98
N PHE A 90 7.12 1.54 -4.35
CA PHE A 90 8.25 2.00 -3.56
C PHE A 90 8.83 3.26 -4.19
N LEU A 91 9.00 4.32 -3.40
CA LEU A 91 9.70 5.53 -3.80
C LEU A 91 11.06 5.55 -3.10
N ASN A 92 12.12 5.28 -3.86
CA ASN A 92 13.47 5.26 -3.35
C ASN A 92 13.98 6.69 -3.16
N ILE A 93 14.53 7.01 -1.99
CA ILE A 93 15.10 8.33 -1.74
C ILE A 93 16.59 8.26 -2.12
N ASP A 94 17.04 9.16 -2.99
CA ASP A 94 18.45 9.25 -3.37
C ASP A 94 19.24 9.89 -2.23
N THR A 95 20.01 9.08 -1.51
CA THR A 95 20.84 9.54 -0.40
C THR A 95 22.30 9.22 -0.67
N ILE A 96 23.17 10.21 -0.45
CA ILE A 96 24.64 10.09 -0.58
C ILE A 96 25.20 9.00 0.36
N LEU A 97 24.54 8.79 1.50
CA LEU A 97 24.83 7.73 2.46
C LEU A 97 23.85 6.59 2.15
N HIS A 98 24.36 5.41 1.82
CA HIS A 98 23.61 4.19 1.41
C HIS A 98 22.63 3.62 2.47
N ASP A 99 22.08 4.43 3.36
CA ASP A 99 21.00 4.02 4.24
C ASP A 99 19.74 3.73 3.42
N THR A 100 19.02 2.67 3.82
CA THR A 100 17.80 2.22 3.16
C THR A 100 16.65 3.19 3.46
N SER A 101 16.68 4.36 2.83
CA SER A 101 15.61 5.35 2.92
C SER A 101 14.66 5.22 1.74
N TYR A 102 13.38 4.99 2.02
CA TYR A 102 12.35 4.88 0.99
C TYR A 102 10.97 5.19 1.57
N LEU A 103 10.05 5.57 0.69
CA LEU A 103 8.62 5.56 0.97
C LEU A 103 8.00 4.29 0.39
N HIS A 104 7.09 3.65 1.10
CA HIS A 104 6.30 2.53 0.61
C HIS A 104 4.83 2.88 0.70
N LEU A 105 4.18 2.97 -0.46
CA LEU A 105 2.75 3.23 -0.56
C LEU A 105 2.05 1.92 -0.86
N LYS A 106 0.98 1.61 -0.12
CA LYS A 106 0.29 0.33 -0.18
C LYS A 106 -1.23 0.49 -0.05
N MET A 107 -1.98 -0.07 -1.00
CA MET A 107 -3.43 -0.24 -0.89
C MET A 107 -3.78 -1.71 -0.68
N MET A 108 -4.56 -2.01 0.35
CA MET A 108 -4.97 -3.38 0.63
C MET A 108 -6.34 -3.43 1.35
N PRO A 109 -7.30 -4.26 0.89
CA PRO A 109 -8.52 -4.54 1.62
C PRO A 109 -8.28 -5.54 2.75
N ASP A 110 -9.02 -5.35 3.84
CA ASP A 110 -9.15 -6.37 4.88
C ASP A 110 -10.12 -7.50 4.44
N ARG A 111 -10.24 -8.53 5.27
CA ARG A 111 -11.14 -9.68 5.04
C ARG A 111 -12.64 -9.33 5.10
N LYS A 112 -12.98 -8.05 5.33
CA LYS A 112 -14.34 -7.50 5.34
C LYS A 112 -14.56 -6.51 4.20
N GLY A 113 -13.58 -6.33 3.30
CA GLY A 113 -13.64 -5.43 2.15
C GLY A 113 -13.38 -3.96 2.50
N LYS A 114 -12.91 -3.64 3.71
CA LYS A 114 -12.46 -2.27 4.02
C LYS A 114 -11.05 -2.07 3.53
N THR A 115 -10.86 -1.10 2.64
CA THR A 115 -9.56 -0.82 2.04
C THR A 115 -8.84 0.30 2.78
N THR A 116 -7.58 0.02 3.10
CA THR A 116 -6.65 0.99 3.68
C THR A 116 -5.61 1.37 2.64
N PHE A 117 -5.26 2.65 2.61
CA PHE A 117 -4.11 3.18 1.88
C PHE A 117 -3.06 3.66 2.87
N SER A 118 -1.92 2.98 2.94
CA SER A 118 -0.81 3.35 3.81
C SER A 118 0.35 3.96 3.04
N ILE A 119 1.06 4.87 3.71
CA ILE A 119 2.26 5.54 3.23
C ILE A 119 3.28 5.44 4.37
N ASP A 120 4.26 4.57 4.20
CA ASP A 120 5.32 4.32 5.17
C ASP A 120 6.60 5.04 4.75
N LEU A 121 7.14 5.92 5.60
CA LEU A 121 8.47 6.49 5.44
C LEU A 121 9.49 5.70 6.26
N PHE A 122 10.48 5.13 5.59
CA PHE A 122 11.64 4.48 6.21
C PHE A 122 12.88 5.36 6.04
N GLN A 123 13.58 5.62 7.14
CA GLN A 123 14.83 6.40 7.18
C GLN A 123 15.80 5.73 8.16
N GLY A 124 16.68 4.88 7.64
CA GLY A 124 17.55 4.02 8.46
C GLY A 124 16.73 3.12 9.39
N ASN A 125 16.82 3.33 10.71
CA ASN A 125 16.05 2.57 11.72
C ASN A 125 14.73 3.25 12.11
N LEU A 126 14.43 4.43 11.57
CA LEU A 126 13.19 5.14 11.84
C LEU A 126 12.12 4.75 10.83
N ARG A 127 10.90 4.54 11.33
CA ARG A 127 9.70 4.33 10.52
C ARG A 127 8.58 5.22 11.04
N THR A 128 7.90 5.89 10.12
CA THR A 128 6.61 6.54 10.34
C THR A 128 5.61 5.97 9.34
N ASP A 129 4.44 5.55 9.80
CA ASP A 129 3.35 5.10 8.95
C ASP A 129 2.17 6.07 8.98
N PHE A 130 1.70 6.45 7.81
CA PHE A 130 0.43 7.16 7.61
C PHE A 130 -0.57 6.19 6.97
N SER A 131 -1.85 6.29 7.33
CA SER A 131 -2.89 5.35 6.93
C SER A 131 -4.25 6.04 6.78
N PHE A 132 -4.81 5.95 5.57
CA PHE A 132 -6.14 6.44 5.24
C PHE A 132 -7.10 5.29 4.97
N LYS A 133 -8.39 5.53 5.24
CA LYS A 133 -9.46 4.65 4.75
C LYS A 133 -9.86 5.12 3.36
N LEU A 134 -9.89 4.20 2.39
CA LEU A 134 -10.36 4.52 1.05
C LEU A 134 -11.89 4.40 0.97
N LEU A 135 -12.56 5.25 0.19
CA LEU A 135 -12.00 6.32 -0.65
C LEU A 135 -11.68 7.59 0.15
N LEU A 136 -10.59 8.27 -0.23
CA LEU A 136 -10.31 9.63 0.22
C LEU A 136 -11.42 10.55 -0.27
N SER A 137 -11.95 11.38 0.62
CA SER A 137 -12.99 12.35 0.32
C SER A 137 -12.88 13.51 1.31
N THR A 138 -13.05 14.74 0.82
CA THR A 138 -13.01 15.96 1.65
C THR A 138 -14.12 16.00 2.70
N THR A 139 -15.16 15.17 2.56
CA THR A 139 -16.26 15.06 3.54
C THR A 139 -15.95 14.14 4.71
N THR A 140 -15.05 13.17 4.55
CA THR A 140 -14.82 12.10 5.54
C THR A 140 -13.36 11.96 5.96
N THR A 141 -12.44 12.55 5.21
CA THR A 141 -11.00 12.50 5.44
C THR A 141 -10.51 13.90 5.79
N PRO A 142 -9.69 14.07 6.85
CA PRO A 142 -9.10 15.36 7.15
C PRO A 142 -8.35 15.91 5.93
N CYS A 143 -8.67 17.13 5.55
CA CYS A 143 -8.05 17.83 4.42
C CYS A 143 -7.96 19.32 4.70
N ILE A 144 -7.09 19.99 3.95
CA ILE A 144 -7.06 21.45 3.82
C ILE A 144 -7.49 21.84 2.40
N ASP A 145 -8.16 22.98 2.29
CA ASP A 145 -8.74 23.43 1.01
C ASP A 145 -7.67 23.59 -0.08
N SER A 146 -6.51 24.16 0.29
CA SER A 146 -5.38 24.30 -0.63
C SER A 146 -4.05 24.50 0.08
N LEU A 147 -2.97 24.16 -0.63
CA LEU A 147 -1.58 24.37 -0.22
C LEU A 147 -0.80 24.94 -1.42
N PHE A 148 0.05 25.95 -1.19
CA PHE A 148 0.90 26.49 -2.23
C PHE A 148 2.22 25.72 -2.29
N VAL A 149 2.39 24.88 -3.31
CA VAL A 149 3.58 24.04 -3.57
C VAL A 149 3.83 23.99 -5.08
N MET A 150 5.04 23.61 -5.53
CA MET A 150 5.38 23.57 -6.96
C MET A 150 5.03 24.87 -7.72
N ASN A 151 5.16 26.02 -7.05
CA ASN A 151 4.78 27.35 -7.53
C ASN A 151 3.31 27.45 -8.02
N ARG A 152 2.39 26.71 -7.41
CA ARG A 152 0.94 26.74 -7.69
C ARG A 152 0.11 26.39 -6.46
N TRP A 153 -1.19 26.67 -6.50
CA TRP A 153 -2.13 26.16 -5.49
C TRP A 153 -2.58 24.76 -5.85
N VAL A 154 -2.25 23.78 -5.00
CA VAL A 154 -2.81 22.43 -5.04
C VAL A 154 -4.03 22.40 -4.12
N LYS A 155 -5.15 21.87 -4.61
CA LYS A 155 -6.43 21.82 -3.87
C LYS A 155 -6.65 20.46 -3.24
N ASP A 156 -7.60 20.41 -2.30
CA ASP A 156 -8.11 19.17 -1.67
C ASP A 156 -6.97 18.28 -1.13
N VAL A 157 -6.10 18.89 -0.32
CA VAL A 157 -4.90 18.22 0.20
C VAL A 157 -5.28 17.47 1.47
N PHE A 158 -5.27 16.15 1.40
CA PHE A 158 -5.54 15.26 2.52
C PHE A 158 -4.37 15.29 3.50
N THR A 159 -4.70 15.31 4.80
CA THR A 159 -3.70 15.43 5.85
C THR A 159 -3.85 14.34 6.88
N GLN A 160 -2.72 13.88 7.41
CA GLN A 160 -2.71 13.07 8.62
C GLN A 160 -1.57 13.52 9.52
N GLU A 161 -1.84 13.55 10.83
CA GLU A 161 -0.93 14.03 11.85
C GLU A 161 -0.82 13.00 12.97
N HIS A 162 0.41 12.79 13.43
CA HIS A 162 0.78 11.96 14.57
C HIS A 162 1.40 12.83 15.68
N GLU A 163 1.65 12.21 16.83
CA GLU A 163 2.41 12.85 17.90
C GLU A 163 3.80 13.27 17.40
N ILE A 164 4.22 14.47 17.81
CA ILE A 164 5.53 15.01 17.46
C ILE A 164 6.60 14.23 18.22
N LEU A 165 7.40 13.47 17.47
CA LEU A 165 8.59 12.78 17.97
C LEU A 165 9.80 13.33 17.25
N ASP A 166 10.88 13.56 18.00
CA ASP A 166 12.10 14.15 17.47
C ASP A 166 12.62 13.35 16.27
N SER A 167 13.01 14.07 15.21
CA SER A 167 13.56 13.52 13.97
C SER A 167 12.66 12.54 13.20
N ARG A 168 11.35 12.47 13.47
CA ARG A 168 10.38 11.69 12.69
C ARG A 168 9.41 12.59 11.94
N ALA A 169 8.99 12.16 10.75
CA ALA A 169 7.83 12.76 10.11
C ALA A 169 6.63 12.59 11.05
N TYR A 170 5.92 13.67 11.32
CA TYR A 170 4.71 13.65 12.14
C TYR A 170 3.48 14.09 11.35
N LYS A 171 3.65 14.79 10.22
CA LYS A 171 2.55 15.26 9.40
C LYS A 171 2.78 14.97 7.92
N LEU A 172 1.76 14.42 7.28
CA LEU A 172 1.72 14.16 5.85
C LEU A 172 0.66 15.04 5.19
N TYR A 173 1.00 15.56 4.01
CA TYR A 173 0.12 16.23 3.08
C TYR A 173 0.11 15.45 1.76
N TYR A 174 -1.08 15.04 1.33
CA TYR A 174 -1.27 14.15 0.19
C TYR A 174 -2.34 14.70 -0.76
N SER A 175 -2.07 14.69 -2.06
CA SER A 175 -2.99 15.02 -3.14
C SER A 175 -3.20 13.78 -4.00
N THR A 176 -4.43 13.53 -4.44
CA THR A 176 -4.68 12.43 -5.41
C THR A 176 -4.17 12.76 -6.82
N GLU A 177 -3.79 14.01 -7.09
CA GLU A 177 -3.23 14.45 -8.37
C GLU A 177 -1.69 14.37 -8.37
N PHE A 178 -1.04 14.73 -7.27
CA PHE A 178 0.43 14.83 -7.18
C PHE A 178 1.09 13.86 -6.19
N GLY A 179 0.29 13.15 -5.40
CA GLY A 179 0.75 12.22 -4.37
C GLY A 179 1.20 12.95 -3.12
N ILE A 180 2.34 12.56 -2.55
CA ILE A 180 2.94 13.22 -1.40
C ILE A 180 3.40 14.63 -1.81
N VAL A 181 2.77 15.66 -1.26
CA VAL A 181 3.10 17.06 -1.57
C VAL A 181 3.96 17.71 -0.49
N ARG A 182 3.84 17.26 0.76
CA ARG A 182 4.66 17.76 1.87
C ARG A 182 4.74 16.77 3.03
N LEU A 183 5.87 16.75 3.71
CA LEU A 183 6.10 16.05 4.97
C LEU A 183 6.72 17.02 5.98
N ASP A 184 6.14 17.15 7.18
CA ASP A 184 6.74 17.90 8.28
C ASP A 184 7.33 16.94 9.33
N PHE A 185 8.51 17.29 9.84
CA PHE A 185 9.29 16.52 10.81
C PHE A 185 9.29 17.19 12.18
N GLY A 186 9.44 16.39 13.23
CA GLY A 186 9.37 16.87 14.61
C GLY A 186 10.52 17.79 15.03
N ASP A 187 11.61 17.84 14.25
CA ASP A 187 12.72 18.78 14.43
C ASP A 187 12.45 20.16 13.77
N GLY A 188 11.26 20.36 13.20
CA GLY A 188 10.86 21.57 12.48
C GLY A 188 11.31 21.61 11.02
N SER A 189 12.06 20.61 10.55
CA SER A 189 12.36 20.47 9.13
C SER A 189 11.17 19.95 8.34
N TYR A 190 11.18 20.16 7.02
CA TYR A 190 10.13 19.66 6.13
C TYR A 190 10.68 19.34 4.75
N TRP A 191 9.97 18.45 4.06
CA TRP A 191 10.15 18.16 2.63
C TRP A 191 8.92 18.66 1.89
N GLU A 192 9.09 19.51 0.89
CA GLU A 192 8.01 20.08 0.10
C GLU A 192 8.22 19.78 -1.39
N LEU A 193 7.18 19.29 -2.06
CA LEU A 193 7.25 18.92 -3.46
C LEU A 193 7.49 20.15 -4.35
N GLU A 194 8.57 20.09 -5.12
CA GLU A 194 8.97 21.14 -6.07
C GLU A 194 8.53 20.80 -7.49
N LYS A 195 8.77 19.55 -7.90
CA LYS A 195 8.57 19.09 -9.28
C LYS A 195 8.36 17.57 -9.31
N ILE A 196 7.59 17.12 -10.30
CA ILE A 196 7.53 15.72 -10.71
C ILE A 196 7.89 15.65 -12.20
N ASP A 197 8.87 14.82 -12.53
CA ASP A 197 9.12 14.34 -13.88
C ASP A 197 8.35 13.02 -14.04
N TRP A 198 7.17 13.11 -14.64
CA TRP A 198 6.32 11.96 -14.91
C TRP A 198 6.99 11.02 -15.90
N ALA A 199 6.77 9.72 -15.73
CA ALA A 199 7.22 8.73 -16.70
C ALA A 199 6.57 9.02 -18.06
N ASP A 200 7.37 9.01 -19.13
CA ASP A 200 6.83 9.16 -20.49
C ASP A 200 5.82 8.03 -20.75
N GLU A 201 4.64 8.38 -21.25
CA GLU A 201 3.68 7.40 -21.76
C GLU A 201 4.31 6.68 -22.96
N ASN A 202 4.77 5.44 -22.75
CA ASN A 202 5.17 4.55 -23.85
C ASN A 202 3.96 3.87 -24.49
#